data_AF-A0A9R1CKB5-F1
#
_entry.id   AF-A0A9R1CKB5-F1
#
_cell.length_a   1.000
_cell.length_b   1.000
_cell.length_c   1.000
_cell.angle_alpha   90.00
_cell.angle_beta   90.00
_cell.angle_gamma   90.00
#
_symmetry.space_group_name_H-M   'P 1'
#
loop_
_entity.id
_entity.type
_entity.pdbx_description
1 polymer ?
#
loop_
_entity_poly.entity_id
_entity_poly.type
_entity_poly.pdbx_seq_one_letter_code
_entity_poly.pdbx_strand_id
1 'polypeptide(L)'
;MAAPTPENTDVTSASGAEPSVILMTASASNSAASSSATSGPLLGYDGVAKCTDLQLHSGADWLITALCAISKCNHMWPVSNIDLAGGDIYDAISADFTTYDLTLASTTTKVKYTDAIGNIADNNGTAWFGGGFDRAIIAMNGPGVDGGKLITNDYSNVTAVETAGMWGLTYLTGQYAVVENIPSNDTTWATWMNKIDGTPVLIRTSDTPDASLKANQYYTLSTMDGTDNMLKSDCSVVVWNPSGTGDNSYISIPIGTLKTSSKYLYHLDWAHFFYDVSR
;
A
#
# COMPACT_ATOMS: atom_id res chain seq x y z
N MET A 1 70.61 -7.63 -13.00
CA MET A 1 70.53 -6.98 -11.69
C MET A 1 69.23 -7.41 -11.06
N ALA A 2 69.32 -8.15 -9.96
CA ALA A 2 68.24 -8.89 -9.33
C ALA A 2 68.05 -8.40 -7.89
N ALA A 3 66.76 -8.23 -7.50
CA ALA A 3 66.13 -8.18 -6.17
C ALA A 3 66.73 -7.21 -5.10
N PRO A 4 65.92 -6.76 -4.11
CA PRO A 4 65.53 -7.68 -3.04
C PRO A 4 64.06 -7.59 -2.60
N THR A 5 63.57 -8.75 -2.17
CA THR A 5 62.50 -8.98 -1.19
C THR A 5 62.84 -8.37 0.18
N PRO A 6 61.81 -8.13 0.99
CA PRO A 6 61.80 -8.66 2.36
C PRO A 6 60.43 -9.28 2.67
N GLU A 7 60.18 -9.99 3.76
CA GLU A 7 60.91 -10.86 4.67
C GLU A 7 59.78 -11.43 5.56
N ASN A 8 59.84 -12.72 5.85
CA ASN A 8 58.80 -13.44 6.57
C ASN A 8 58.87 -13.07 8.07
N THR A 9 57.75 -12.73 8.71
CA THR A 9 57.62 -12.85 10.18
C THR A 9 56.36 -13.62 10.52
N ASP A 10 56.61 -14.80 11.08
CA ASP A 10 55.70 -15.80 11.58
C ASP A 10 55.35 -15.46 13.03
N VAL A 11 54.07 -15.21 13.37
CA VAL A 11 53.63 -15.08 14.77
C VAL A 11 52.18 -15.59 14.94
N THR A 12 52.09 -16.85 15.37
CA THR A 12 51.13 -17.47 16.29
C THR A 12 49.61 -17.34 16.06
N SER A 13 49.00 -18.50 15.85
CA SER A 13 47.61 -18.82 16.22
C SER A 13 47.35 -18.55 17.70
N ALA A 14 46.34 -17.73 18.01
CA ALA A 14 45.68 -17.72 19.30
C ALA A 14 44.17 -17.54 19.08
N SER A 15 43.42 -18.55 19.51
CA SER A 15 41.95 -18.56 19.52
C SER A 15 41.42 -17.44 20.42
N GLY A 16 40.60 -16.57 19.86
CA GLY A 16 39.73 -15.67 20.62
C GLY A 16 38.37 -15.69 19.95
N ALA A 17 37.38 -16.26 20.64
CA ALA A 17 36.00 -16.38 20.18
C ALA A 17 35.45 -15.01 19.74
N GLU A 18 34.93 -14.92 18.52
CA GLU A 18 34.09 -13.80 18.12
C GLU A 18 32.82 -13.79 18.98
N PRO A 19 32.39 -12.64 19.51
CA PRO A 19 31.14 -12.57 20.23
C PRO A 19 30.01 -12.89 19.24
N SER A 20 29.38 -14.05 19.42
CA SER A 20 28.12 -14.37 18.76
C SER A 20 27.10 -13.30 19.14
N VAL A 21 26.82 -12.39 18.20
CA VAL A 21 25.67 -11.51 18.28
C VAL A 21 24.45 -12.41 18.12
N ILE A 22 23.88 -12.80 19.26
CA ILE A 22 22.54 -13.37 19.30
C ILE A 22 21.61 -12.25 18.83
N LEU A 23 21.26 -12.26 17.54
CA LEU A 23 20.08 -11.54 17.07
C LEU A 23 18.90 -12.19 17.78
N MET A 24 18.46 -11.56 18.87
CA MET A 24 17.13 -11.79 19.39
C MET A 24 16.15 -11.31 18.32
N THR A 25 15.69 -12.23 17.49
CA THR A 25 14.50 -12.02 16.67
C THR A 25 13.36 -11.91 17.66
N ALA A 26 13.01 -10.68 18.03
CA ALA A 26 11.75 -10.42 18.67
C ALA A 26 10.66 -10.76 17.66
N SER A 27 10.12 -11.96 17.73
CA SER A 27 8.83 -12.27 17.13
C SER A 27 7.81 -11.42 17.88
N ALA A 28 7.57 -10.20 17.38
CA ALA A 28 6.42 -9.42 17.79
C ALA A 28 5.19 -10.25 17.42
N SER A 29 4.58 -10.85 18.43
CA SER A 29 3.26 -11.42 18.31
C SER A 29 2.32 -10.23 18.14
N ASN A 30 1.79 -10.05 16.92
CA ASN A 30 0.74 -9.08 16.63
C ASN A 30 -0.50 -9.45 17.45
N SER A 31 -0.53 -8.94 18.68
CA SER A 31 -1.68 -9.02 19.55
C SER A 31 -2.71 -8.08 18.96
N ALA A 32 -3.87 -8.61 18.55
CA ALA A 32 -5.02 -7.78 18.21
C ALA A 32 -5.20 -6.73 19.31
N ALA A 33 -5.39 -5.46 18.91
CA ALA A 33 -5.57 -4.37 19.86
C ALA A 33 -6.58 -4.76 20.94
N SER A 34 -6.19 -4.64 22.20
CA SER A 34 -7.08 -4.93 23.33
C SER A 34 -8.36 -4.11 23.17
N SER A 35 -9.53 -4.75 23.26
CA SER A 35 -10.86 -4.11 23.18
C SER A 35 -11.10 -2.99 24.21
N SER A 36 -10.17 -2.77 25.16
CA SER A 36 -10.22 -1.70 26.16
C SER A 36 -9.27 -0.52 25.87
N ALA A 37 -8.44 -0.59 24.85
CA ALA A 37 -7.49 0.48 24.52
C ALA A 37 -8.24 1.70 23.95
N THR A 38 -7.87 2.90 24.41
CA THR A 38 -8.46 4.17 23.96
C THR A 38 -7.50 5.02 23.12
N SER A 39 -6.27 4.54 22.94
CA SER A 39 -5.23 5.15 22.13
C SER A 39 -4.31 4.07 21.56
N GLY A 40 -3.56 4.44 20.52
CA GLY A 40 -2.55 3.58 19.91
C GLY A 40 -1.82 4.27 18.76
N PRO A 41 -0.84 3.57 18.15
CA PRO A 41 0.01 4.15 17.12
C PRO A 41 -0.80 4.54 15.89
N LEU A 42 -0.77 5.82 15.53
CA LEU A 42 -1.45 6.33 14.33
C LEU A 42 -0.76 5.85 13.06
N LEU A 43 0.58 5.83 13.10
CA LEU A 43 1.48 5.38 12.04
C LEU A 43 2.45 4.33 12.61
N GLY A 44 3.15 3.61 11.74
CA GLY A 44 4.20 2.68 12.16
C GLY A 44 5.31 3.35 12.97
N TYR A 45 6.19 2.56 13.60
CA TYR A 45 7.24 3.06 14.51
C TYR A 45 8.22 4.07 13.92
N ASP A 46 8.34 4.15 12.59
CA ASP A 46 9.17 5.13 11.91
C ASP A 46 8.40 6.38 11.44
N GLY A 47 7.12 6.51 11.84
CA GLY A 47 6.32 7.71 11.64
C GLY A 47 5.89 7.96 10.20
N VAL A 48 5.95 6.94 9.34
CA VAL A 48 5.55 7.02 7.93
C VAL A 48 4.45 5.99 7.61
N ALA A 49 3.66 6.25 6.58
CA ALA A 49 2.64 5.31 6.14
C ALA A 49 3.26 4.20 5.27
N LYS A 50 2.95 2.94 5.56
CA LYS A 50 3.42 1.78 4.78
C LYS A 50 2.31 0.80 4.51
N CYS A 51 2.43 0.07 3.40
CA CYS A 51 1.55 -1.05 3.09
C CYS A 51 1.59 -2.16 4.15
N THR A 52 2.69 -2.34 4.88
CA THR A 52 2.82 -3.34 5.93
C THR A 52 2.00 -3.03 7.18
N ASP A 53 1.57 -1.78 7.35
CA ASP A 53 0.68 -1.36 8.43
C ASP A 53 -0.81 -1.56 8.11
N LEU A 54 -1.09 -1.95 6.86
CA LEU A 54 -2.40 -2.09 6.28
C LEU A 54 -2.74 -3.59 6.12
N GLN A 55 -3.99 -3.95 6.35
CA GLN A 55 -4.50 -5.30 6.08
C GLN A 55 -6.00 -5.23 5.86
N LEU A 56 -6.53 -5.95 4.87
CA LEU A 56 -7.97 -5.96 4.59
C LEU A 56 -8.75 -6.80 5.61
N HIS A 57 -9.72 -6.16 6.26
CA HIS A 57 -10.69 -6.76 7.14
C HIS A 57 -12.13 -6.30 6.85
N SER A 58 -12.32 -5.12 6.27
CA SER A 58 -13.64 -4.53 5.95
C SER A 58 -14.34 -5.20 4.76
N GLY A 59 -13.55 -5.78 3.85
CA GLY A 59 -14.00 -6.26 2.53
C GLY A 59 -13.97 -5.18 1.44
N ALA A 60 -13.68 -3.91 1.78
CA ALA A 60 -13.50 -2.80 0.86
C ALA A 60 -12.02 -2.68 0.44
N ASP A 61 -11.57 -3.67 -0.32
CA ASP A 61 -10.18 -3.78 -0.79
C ASP A 61 -9.69 -2.58 -1.62
N TRP A 62 -10.59 -1.90 -2.33
CA TRP A 62 -10.28 -0.73 -3.15
C TRP A 62 -9.66 0.42 -2.34
N LEU A 63 -10.11 0.66 -1.10
CA LEU A 63 -9.58 1.76 -0.29
C LEU A 63 -8.17 1.45 0.21
N ILE A 64 -8.00 0.26 0.79
CA ILE A 64 -6.74 -0.14 1.41
C ILE A 64 -5.62 -0.31 0.37
N THR A 65 -5.96 -0.80 -0.82
CA THR A 65 -5.03 -0.88 -1.95
C THR A 65 -4.65 0.50 -2.47
N ALA A 66 -5.59 1.46 -2.54
CA ALA A 66 -5.30 2.86 -2.87
C ALA A 66 -4.35 3.50 -1.85
N LEU A 67 -4.61 3.32 -0.55
CA LEU A 67 -3.73 3.78 0.53
C LEU A 67 -2.32 3.19 0.41
N CYS A 68 -2.20 1.89 0.16
CA CYS A 68 -0.90 1.25 -0.06
C CYS A 68 -0.19 1.82 -1.29
N ALA A 69 -0.90 2.00 -2.42
CA ALA A 69 -0.32 2.55 -3.65
C ALA A 69 0.26 3.95 -3.45
N ILE A 70 -0.47 4.81 -2.74
CA ILE A 70 -0.01 6.15 -2.39
C ILE A 70 1.18 6.08 -1.43
N SER A 71 1.07 5.30 -0.36
CA SER A 71 2.13 5.15 0.65
C SER A 71 3.44 4.65 0.04
N LYS A 72 3.36 3.74 -0.93
CA LYS A 72 4.53 3.20 -1.63
C LYS A 72 5.22 4.24 -2.52
N CYS A 73 4.47 5.14 -3.16
CA CYS A 73 5.03 6.17 -4.02
C CYS A 73 5.49 7.41 -3.24
N ASN A 74 4.76 7.78 -2.19
CA ASN A 74 5.07 8.88 -1.29
C ASN A 74 4.47 8.59 0.09
N HIS A 75 5.28 7.99 0.98
CA HIS A 75 4.85 7.62 2.33
C HIS A 75 4.46 8.80 3.21
N MET A 76 4.83 10.03 2.83
CA MET A 76 4.43 11.25 3.54
C MET A 76 3.09 11.80 3.08
N TRP A 77 2.58 11.40 1.91
CA TRP A 77 1.31 11.93 1.40
C TRP A 77 0.11 11.58 2.30
N PRO A 78 -0.09 10.33 2.75
CA PRO A 78 -1.16 10.05 3.70
C PRO A 78 -0.96 10.83 5.00
N VAL A 79 0.29 10.97 5.46
CA VAL A 79 0.65 11.67 6.69
C VAL A 79 0.32 13.16 6.62
N SER A 80 0.56 13.83 5.48
CA SER A 80 0.23 15.24 5.30
C SER A 80 -1.28 15.53 5.28
N ASN A 81 -2.11 14.49 5.18
CA ASN A 81 -3.56 14.57 5.25
C ASN A 81 -4.11 14.18 6.63
N ILE A 82 -3.23 14.06 7.63
CA ILE A 82 -3.58 13.68 8.99
C ILE A 82 -3.02 14.73 9.96
N ASP A 83 -3.92 15.41 10.66
CA ASP A 83 -3.56 16.34 11.73
C ASP A 83 -3.85 15.71 13.10
N LEU A 84 -2.81 15.54 13.92
CA LEU A 84 -2.96 14.94 15.23
C LEU A 84 -3.78 15.85 16.16
N ALA A 85 -4.90 15.34 16.65
CA ALA A 85 -5.86 16.10 17.46
C ALA A 85 -5.85 15.71 18.96
N GLY A 86 -5.11 14.66 19.32
CA GLY A 86 -4.89 14.26 20.72
C GLY A 86 -3.96 13.05 20.86
N GLY A 87 -3.09 13.10 21.88
CA GLY A 87 -2.01 12.12 22.09
C GLY A 87 -0.72 12.52 21.38
N ASP A 88 0.09 11.53 21.00
CA ASP A 88 1.21 11.65 20.06
C ASP A 88 1.07 10.59 18.95
N ILE A 89 1.97 10.58 17.96
CA ILE A 89 1.90 9.67 16.81
C ILE A 89 1.96 8.17 17.19
N TYR A 90 2.56 7.82 18.33
CA TYR A 90 2.71 6.45 18.81
C TYR A 90 1.62 6.05 19.81
N ASP A 91 0.92 7.03 20.39
CA ASP A 91 -0.18 6.85 21.33
C ASP A 91 -1.33 7.85 21.06
N ALA A 92 -1.84 7.85 19.83
CA ALA A 92 -2.85 8.80 19.37
C ALA A 92 -4.25 8.39 19.84
N ILE A 93 -4.98 9.35 20.40
CA ILE A 93 -6.38 9.19 20.84
C ILE A 93 -7.34 9.59 19.71
N SER A 94 -6.97 10.60 18.94
CA SER A 94 -7.74 11.09 17.80
C SER A 94 -6.87 11.88 16.83
N ALA A 95 -7.27 11.88 15.57
CA ALA A 95 -6.67 12.70 14.53
C ALA A 95 -7.76 13.18 13.55
N ASP A 96 -7.49 14.30 12.91
CA ASP A 96 -8.32 14.89 11.88
C ASP A 96 -7.80 14.40 10.52
N PHE A 97 -8.66 13.72 9.76
CA PHE A 97 -8.31 13.13 8.46
C PHE A 97 -8.92 13.98 7.35
N THR A 98 -8.09 14.46 6.45
CA THR A 98 -8.52 15.18 5.25
C THR A 98 -8.73 14.21 4.09
N THR A 99 -9.93 14.26 3.51
CA THR A 99 -10.33 13.48 2.33
C THR A 99 -10.93 14.42 1.30
N TYR A 100 -11.05 13.98 0.06
CA TYR A 100 -11.54 14.80 -1.04
C TYR A 100 -12.76 14.16 -1.68
N ASP A 101 -13.76 14.93 -2.08
CA ASP A 101 -14.87 14.39 -2.86
C ASP A 101 -14.52 14.31 -4.37
N LEU A 102 -15.46 13.85 -5.19
CA LEU A 102 -15.24 13.75 -6.65
C LEU A 102 -15.21 15.10 -7.37
N THR A 103 -15.53 16.21 -6.68
CA THR A 103 -15.32 17.58 -7.14
C THR A 103 -13.99 18.16 -6.66
N LEU A 104 -13.18 17.35 -5.97
CA LEU A 104 -11.91 17.67 -5.35
C LEU A 104 -12.02 18.65 -4.17
N ALA A 105 -13.22 18.83 -3.62
CA ALA A 105 -13.41 19.61 -2.40
C ALA A 105 -12.94 18.79 -1.19
N SER A 106 -12.10 19.39 -0.35
CA SER A 106 -11.60 18.71 0.84
C SER A 106 -12.61 18.76 2.00
N THR A 107 -12.68 17.67 2.74
CA THR A 107 -13.42 17.54 4.00
C THR A 107 -12.50 16.95 5.05
N THR A 108 -12.43 17.61 6.21
CA THR A 108 -11.66 17.15 7.35
C THR A 108 -12.61 16.53 8.37
N THR A 109 -12.35 15.28 8.74
CA THR A 109 -13.16 14.52 9.71
C THR A 109 -12.31 14.14 10.91
N LYS A 110 -12.77 14.53 12.11
CA LYS A 110 -12.17 14.06 13.36
C LYS A 110 -12.53 12.61 13.61
N VAL A 111 -11.53 11.75 13.71
CA VAL A 111 -11.69 10.32 13.99
C VAL A 111 -10.98 9.97 15.30
N LYS A 112 -11.65 9.19 16.15
CA LYS A 112 -11.04 8.63 17.36
C LYS A 112 -10.45 7.26 17.08
N TYR A 113 -9.39 6.92 17.81
CA TYR A 113 -8.79 5.60 17.80
C TYR A 113 -9.84 4.49 17.93
N THR A 114 -10.76 4.60 18.90
CA THR A 114 -11.82 3.62 19.16
C THR A 114 -12.79 3.41 18.00
N ASP A 115 -12.94 4.40 17.11
CA ASP A 115 -13.81 4.31 15.95
C ASP A 115 -13.06 3.71 14.75
N ALA A 116 -11.75 3.95 14.68
CA ALA A 116 -10.86 3.47 13.62
C ALA A 116 -10.30 2.06 13.88
N ILE A 117 -10.47 1.51 15.08
CA ILE A 117 -10.07 0.16 15.43
C ILE A 117 -11.30 -0.73 15.62
N GLY A 118 -11.22 -1.94 15.10
CA GLY A 118 -12.27 -2.93 15.23
C GLY A 118 -11.95 -4.14 14.35
N ASN A 119 -12.74 -5.21 14.49
CA ASN A 119 -12.50 -6.46 13.75
C ASN A 119 -12.62 -6.33 12.22
N ILE A 120 -13.14 -5.20 11.74
CA ILE A 120 -13.29 -4.88 10.33
C ILE A 120 -12.40 -3.70 9.90
N ALA A 121 -11.57 -3.16 10.81
CA ALA A 121 -10.71 -2.03 10.48
C ALA A 121 -9.55 -2.50 9.63
N ASP A 122 -9.24 -1.77 8.55
CA ASP A 122 -8.23 -2.19 7.59
C ASP A 122 -6.79 -1.87 8.05
N ASN A 123 -6.37 -2.47 9.17
CA ASN A 123 -5.12 -2.22 9.86
C ASN A 123 -4.43 -3.56 10.23
N ASN A 124 -3.11 -3.67 10.08
CA ASN A 124 -2.33 -4.86 10.46
C ASN A 124 -1.95 -4.87 11.97
N GLY A 125 -2.66 -4.10 12.79
CA GLY A 125 -2.44 -3.99 14.24
C GLY A 125 -1.25 -3.11 14.67
N THR A 126 -0.44 -2.62 13.74
CA THR A 126 0.74 -1.76 14.01
C THR A 126 0.45 -0.26 13.92
N ALA A 127 -0.59 0.12 13.17
CA ALA A 127 -1.03 1.50 13.01
C ALA A 127 -2.54 1.54 12.80
N TRP A 128 -3.19 2.71 13.00
CA TRP A 128 -4.64 2.85 12.78
C TRP A 128 -5.05 3.85 11.69
N PHE A 129 -4.11 4.48 10.98
CA PHE A 129 -4.45 5.45 9.92
C PHE A 129 -5.35 4.88 8.81
N GLY A 130 -5.25 3.58 8.47
CA GLY A 130 -6.10 2.94 7.47
C GLY A 130 -7.57 2.98 7.86
N GLY A 131 -7.88 2.52 9.07
CA GLY A 131 -9.21 2.66 9.67
C GLY A 131 -9.65 4.12 9.89
N GLY A 132 -8.69 5.04 10.09
CA GLY A 132 -8.96 6.47 10.15
C GLY A 132 -9.52 7.03 8.84
N PHE A 133 -8.85 6.76 7.72
CA PHE A 133 -9.34 7.15 6.39
C PHE A 133 -10.65 6.46 6.01
N ASP A 134 -10.85 5.20 6.37
CA ASP A 134 -12.15 4.51 6.21
C ASP A 134 -13.29 5.32 6.85
N ARG A 135 -13.12 5.70 8.13
CA ARG A 135 -14.14 6.50 8.85
C ARG A 135 -14.35 7.88 8.23
N ALA A 136 -13.29 8.54 7.79
CA ALA A 136 -13.39 9.84 7.13
C ALA A 136 -14.17 9.76 5.81
N ILE A 137 -13.92 8.74 4.98
CA ILE A 137 -14.63 8.53 3.71
C ILE A 137 -16.10 8.16 3.96
N ILE A 138 -16.39 7.31 4.94
CA ILE A 138 -17.76 7.01 5.35
C ILE A 138 -18.50 8.29 5.77
N ALA A 139 -17.85 9.16 6.55
CA ALA A 139 -18.44 10.43 7.00
C ALA A 139 -18.73 11.40 5.86
N MET A 140 -17.90 11.39 4.81
CA MET A 140 -18.14 12.17 3.58
C MET A 140 -19.38 11.69 2.82
N ASN A 141 -19.77 10.41 2.98
CA ASN A 141 -21.00 9.83 2.42
C ASN A 141 -21.13 10.02 0.89
N GLY A 142 -20.01 9.92 0.18
CA GLY A 142 -19.92 9.98 -1.28
C GLY A 142 -20.13 8.61 -1.96
N PRO A 143 -19.94 8.53 -3.29
CA PRO A 143 -19.92 7.26 -4.01
C PRO A 143 -18.98 6.22 -3.37
N GLY A 144 -19.42 4.97 -3.31
CA GLY A 144 -18.69 3.90 -2.63
C GLY A 144 -19.03 3.76 -1.15
N VAL A 145 -19.95 4.58 -0.61
CA VAL A 145 -20.53 4.42 0.72
C VAL A 145 -22.00 4.01 0.59
N ASP A 146 -22.40 2.95 1.30
CA ASP A 146 -23.80 2.52 1.44
C ASP A 146 -24.08 2.10 2.89
N GLY A 147 -25.22 2.54 3.45
CA GLY A 147 -25.62 2.19 4.81
C GLY A 147 -24.58 2.51 5.91
N GLY A 148 -23.75 3.55 5.71
CA GLY A 148 -22.68 3.92 6.65
C GLY A 148 -21.45 3.00 6.61
N LYS A 149 -21.23 2.29 5.50
CA LYS A 149 -20.08 1.42 5.27
C LYS A 149 -19.55 1.62 3.86
N LEU A 150 -18.28 1.31 3.64
CA LEU A 150 -17.72 1.21 2.30
C LEU A 150 -18.31 0.00 1.58
N ILE A 151 -18.57 0.13 0.28
CA ILE A 151 -19.00 -0.99 -0.55
C ILE A 151 -17.85 -2.00 -0.69
N THR A 152 -18.23 -3.28 -0.73
CA THR A 152 -17.34 -4.43 -0.79
C THR A 152 -17.49 -5.15 -2.14
N ASN A 153 -16.62 -6.13 -2.42
CA ASN A 153 -16.63 -6.83 -3.71
C ASN A 153 -17.92 -7.61 -4.02
N ASP A 154 -18.72 -7.96 -3.01
CA ASP A 154 -20.02 -8.64 -3.12
C ASP A 154 -21.20 -7.66 -3.25
N TYR A 155 -20.95 -6.36 -3.33
CA TYR A 155 -21.98 -5.36 -3.50
C TYR A 155 -22.71 -5.52 -4.85
N SER A 156 -24.04 -5.39 -4.82
CA SER A 156 -24.90 -5.75 -5.96
C SER A 156 -24.68 -4.88 -7.21
N ASN A 157 -24.20 -3.66 -7.03
CA ASN A 157 -23.88 -2.77 -8.15
C ASN A 157 -22.44 -3.00 -8.61
N VAL A 158 -22.29 -3.90 -9.60
CA VAL A 158 -20.99 -4.26 -10.19
C VAL A 158 -20.24 -3.05 -10.73
N THR A 159 -20.92 -2.11 -11.40
CA THR A 159 -20.29 -0.90 -11.92
C THR A 159 -19.72 -0.03 -10.80
N ALA A 160 -20.40 0.06 -9.65
CA ALA A 160 -19.88 0.78 -8.50
C ALA A 160 -18.63 0.10 -7.93
N VAL A 161 -18.66 -1.22 -7.76
CA VAL A 161 -17.51 -2.00 -7.28
C VAL A 161 -16.31 -1.83 -8.21
N GLU A 162 -16.51 -1.87 -9.52
CA GLU A 162 -15.45 -1.66 -10.52
C GLU A 162 -14.96 -0.23 -10.58
N THR A 163 -15.77 0.76 -10.21
CA THR A 163 -15.33 2.17 -10.19
C THR A 163 -14.60 2.52 -8.89
N ALA A 164 -14.73 1.72 -7.83
CA ALA A 164 -14.30 2.06 -6.49
C ALA A 164 -12.80 2.32 -6.36
N GLY A 165 -11.95 1.64 -7.13
CA GLY A 165 -10.50 1.94 -7.16
C GLY A 165 -10.17 3.38 -7.59
N MET A 166 -10.94 3.94 -8.51
CA MET A 166 -10.82 5.34 -8.92
C MET A 166 -11.23 6.28 -7.78
N TRP A 167 -12.34 5.98 -7.10
CA TRP A 167 -12.78 6.76 -5.94
C TRP A 167 -11.75 6.73 -4.82
N GLY A 168 -11.18 5.58 -4.49
CA GLY A 168 -10.13 5.46 -3.48
C GLY A 168 -8.93 6.37 -3.76
N LEU A 169 -8.41 6.34 -4.99
CA LEU A 169 -7.31 7.22 -5.37
C LEU A 169 -7.69 8.70 -5.28
N THR A 170 -8.87 9.09 -5.78
CA THR A 170 -9.33 10.49 -5.72
C THR A 170 -9.57 10.97 -4.29
N TYR A 171 -10.24 10.16 -3.46
CA TYR A 171 -10.56 10.51 -2.08
C TYR A 171 -9.34 10.76 -1.21
N LEU A 172 -8.24 10.06 -1.49
CA LEU A 172 -7.00 10.14 -0.72
C LEU A 172 -6.03 11.19 -1.26
N THR A 173 -6.21 11.67 -2.50
CA THR A 173 -5.23 12.55 -3.17
C THR A 173 -5.78 13.90 -3.59
N GLY A 174 -7.10 14.06 -3.69
CA GLY A 174 -7.68 15.26 -4.29
C GLY A 174 -7.28 15.44 -5.75
N GLN A 175 -6.91 14.35 -6.43
CA GLN A 175 -6.56 14.32 -7.85
C GLN A 175 -7.51 13.41 -8.63
N TYR A 176 -7.70 13.71 -9.91
CA TYR A 176 -8.48 12.85 -10.79
C TYR A 176 -7.72 11.55 -11.03
N ALA A 177 -8.33 10.44 -10.62
CA ALA A 177 -7.89 9.10 -11.00
C ALA A 177 -8.57 8.69 -12.32
N VAL A 178 -7.89 7.81 -13.04
CA VAL A 178 -8.37 7.25 -14.31
C VAL A 178 -8.54 5.75 -14.14
N VAL A 179 -9.59 5.22 -14.76
CA VAL A 179 -9.78 3.77 -14.97
C VAL A 179 -9.49 3.45 -16.44
N GLU A 180 -8.61 2.49 -16.66
CA GLU A 180 -8.16 2.06 -17.97
C GLU A 180 -8.57 0.61 -18.23
N ASN A 181 -9.05 0.36 -19.46
CA ASN A 181 -9.21 -1.00 -19.95
C ASN A 181 -7.84 -1.60 -20.24
N ILE A 182 -7.65 -2.89 -19.94
CA ILE A 182 -6.39 -3.55 -20.25
C ILE A 182 -6.18 -3.57 -21.78
N PRO A 183 -5.06 -3.05 -22.29
CA PRO A 183 -4.83 -2.93 -23.72
C PRO A 183 -4.58 -4.30 -24.34
N SER A 184 -5.02 -4.50 -25.58
CA SER A 184 -4.71 -5.72 -26.32
C SER A 184 -3.22 -5.82 -26.68
N ASN A 185 -2.54 -4.70 -26.90
CA ASN A 185 -1.12 -4.64 -27.27
C ASN A 185 -0.17 -4.72 -26.05
N ASP A 186 0.84 -5.58 -26.13
CA ASP A 186 1.89 -5.75 -25.12
C ASP A 186 2.78 -4.51 -24.96
N THR A 187 3.02 -3.73 -26.02
CA THR A 187 3.85 -2.52 -25.94
C THR A 187 3.21 -1.46 -25.04
N THR A 188 1.90 -1.25 -25.16
CA THR A 188 1.17 -0.30 -24.32
C THR A 188 1.14 -0.77 -22.87
N TRP A 189 0.86 -2.06 -22.64
CA TRP A 189 0.89 -2.65 -21.31
C TRP A 189 2.26 -2.49 -20.63
N ALA A 190 3.35 -2.84 -21.34
CA ALA A 190 4.70 -2.63 -20.85
C ALA A 190 4.94 -1.15 -20.50
N THR A 191 4.52 -0.23 -21.36
CA THR A 191 4.67 1.23 -21.12
C THR A 191 3.96 1.69 -19.85
N TRP A 192 2.84 1.08 -19.47
CA TRP A 192 2.18 1.35 -18.18
C TRP A 192 2.96 0.75 -17.02
N MET A 193 3.42 -0.50 -17.15
CA MET A 193 4.25 -1.15 -16.12
C MET A 193 5.52 -0.35 -15.82
N ASN A 194 6.12 0.30 -16.82
CA ASN A 194 7.31 1.17 -16.67
C ASN A 194 7.11 2.36 -15.73
N LYS A 195 5.88 2.73 -15.38
CA LYS A 195 5.64 3.90 -14.54
C LYS A 195 5.03 3.56 -13.17
N ILE A 196 4.85 2.28 -12.85
CA ILE A 196 4.35 1.84 -11.52
C ILE A 196 5.28 2.27 -10.39
N ASP A 197 6.59 2.43 -10.66
CA ASP A 197 7.53 2.90 -9.66
C ASP A 197 7.23 4.33 -9.22
N GLY A 198 6.70 5.14 -10.14
CA GLY A 198 6.48 6.56 -9.95
C GLY A 198 5.03 7.05 -9.91
N THR A 199 4.05 6.16 -9.78
CA THR A 199 2.67 6.61 -9.58
C THR A 199 1.88 5.55 -8.82
N PRO A 200 0.90 5.94 -7.99
CA PRO A 200 -0.02 5.01 -7.37
C PRO A 200 -0.80 4.28 -8.46
N VAL A 201 -0.60 2.96 -8.58
CA VAL A 201 -1.30 2.12 -9.54
C VAL A 201 -1.97 0.96 -8.84
N LEU A 202 -3.23 0.74 -9.18
CA LEU A 202 -4.04 -0.39 -8.77
C LEU A 202 -4.39 -1.23 -9.99
N ILE A 203 -4.63 -2.51 -9.78
CA ILE A 203 -5.40 -3.32 -10.72
C ILE A 203 -6.61 -3.88 -10.00
N ARG A 204 -7.64 -4.20 -10.78
CA ARG A 204 -8.70 -5.11 -10.36
C ARG A 204 -8.63 -6.34 -11.23
N THR A 205 -8.57 -7.52 -10.62
CA THR A 205 -8.52 -8.78 -11.35
C THR A 205 -9.85 -9.10 -12.05
N SER A 206 -9.76 -9.96 -13.06
CA SER A 206 -10.92 -10.51 -13.77
C SER A 206 -11.65 -11.56 -12.92
N ASP A 207 -12.72 -12.13 -13.49
CA ASP A 207 -13.49 -13.21 -12.85
C ASP A 207 -12.71 -14.54 -12.78
N THR A 208 -11.69 -14.69 -13.63
CA THR A 208 -10.86 -15.91 -13.74
C THR A 208 -9.39 -15.53 -13.92
N PRO A 209 -8.74 -14.96 -12.90
CA PRO A 209 -7.33 -14.62 -12.98
C PRO A 209 -6.45 -15.88 -12.83
N ASP A 210 -5.15 -15.71 -12.97
CA ASP A 210 -4.17 -16.73 -12.56
C ASP A 210 -4.39 -17.18 -11.11
N ALA A 211 -4.08 -18.45 -10.81
CA ALA A 211 -4.35 -19.07 -9.51
C ALA A 211 -3.61 -18.41 -8.33
N SER A 212 -2.54 -17.65 -8.60
CA SER A 212 -1.84 -16.83 -7.60
C SER A 212 -2.62 -15.60 -7.16
N LEU A 213 -3.68 -15.23 -7.88
CA LEU A 213 -4.52 -14.06 -7.63
C LEU A 213 -5.96 -14.47 -7.33
N LYS A 214 -6.65 -13.66 -6.52
CA LYS A 214 -8.07 -13.83 -6.25
C LYS A 214 -8.87 -13.15 -7.35
N ALA A 215 -9.96 -13.78 -7.77
CA ALA A 215 -10.91 -13.18 -8.69
C ALA A 215 -11.53 -11.93 -8.07
N ASN A 216 -11.80 -10.94 -8.92
CA ASN A 216 -12.56 -9.75 -8.55
C ASN A 216 -12.00 -8.91 -7.38
N GLN A 217 -10.69 -8.96 -7.15
CA GLN A 217 -10.03 -8.25 -6.06
C GLN A 217 -9.14 -7.12 -6.60
N TYR A 218 -9.04 -6.05 -5.84
CA TYR A 218 -8.05 -5.01 -6.02
C TYR A 218 -6.67 -5.44 -5.51
N TYR A 219 -5.62 -5.03 -6.23
CA TYR A 219 -4.23 -5.17 -5.83
C TYR A 219 -3.48 -3.87 -6.11
N THR A 220 -2.47 -3.56 -5.32
CA THR A 220 -1.53 -2.48 -5.61
C THR A 220 -0.40 -3.01 -6.46
N LEU A 221 -0.04 -2.32 -7.55
CA LEU A 221 1.21 -2.60 -8.26
C LEU A 221 2.36 -1.90 -7.51
N SER A 222 3.23 -2.68 -6.89
CA SER A 222 4.28 -2.17 -6.03
C SER A 222 5.50 -1.75 -6.85
N THR A 223 6.17 -2.69 -7.51
CA THR A 223 7.40 -2.39 -8.26
C THR A 223 7.66 -3.44 -9.33
N MET A 224 8.56 -3.13 -10.24
CA MET A 224 9.06 -4.08 -11.23
C MET A 224 10.09 -5.01 -10.60
N ASP A 225 9.97 -6.31 -10.89
CA ASP A 225 10.94 -7.34 -10.51
C ASP A 225 11.70 -7.80 -11.78
N GLY A 226 12.98 -7.41 -11.88
CA GLY A 226 13.86 -7.73 -13.00
C GLY A 226 14.67 -6.54 -13.56
N THR A 227 15.74 -6.82 -14.30
CA THR A 227 16.68 -5.81 -14.82
C THR A 227 16.32 -5.27 -16.20
N ASP A 228 16.32 -3.93 -16.33
CA ASP A 228 16.52 -3.01 -17.48
C ASP A 228 15.94 -3.30 -18.88
N ASN A 229 15.24 -4.42 -19.13
CA ASN A 229 14.74 -4.75 -20.46
C ASN A 229 13.32 -5.33 -20.42
N MET A 230 12.36 -4.41 -20.31
CA MET A 230 10.93 -4.61 -19.99
C MET A 230 10.10 -5.29 -21.10
N LEU A 231 10.73 -5.65 -22.23
CA LEU A 231 10.14 -6.43 -23.31
C LEU A 231 10.44 -7.93 -23.20
N LYS A 232 11.21 -8.37 -22.20
CA LYS A 232 11.43 -9.80 -21.96
C LYS A 232 10.24 -10.41 -21.22
N SER A 233 9.83 -11.58 -21.69
CA SER A 233 8.80 -12.45 -21.09
C SER A 233 9.03 -12.79 -19.62
N ASP A 234 10.24 -12.55 -19.11
CA ASP A 234 10.70 -12.98 -17.80
C ASP A 234 10.61 -11.85 -16.75
N CYS A 235 10.22 -10.63 -17.15
CA CYS A 235 9.99 -9.55 -16.21
C CYS A 235 8.68 -9.80 -15.44
N SER A 236 8.75 -9.58 -14.13
CA SER A 236 7.60 -9.71 -13.23
C SER A 236 7.28 -8.38 -12.58
N VAL A 237 6.08 -8.28 -12.04
CA VAL A 237 5.61 -7.16 -11.24
C VAL A 237 5.37 -7.68 -9.84
N VAL A 238 5.95 -7.03 -8.85
CA VAL A 238 5.59 -7.24 -7.46
C VAL A 238 4.26 -6.54 -7.22
N VAL A 239 3.23 -7.31 -6.86
CA VAL A 239 1.93 -6.80 -6.43
C VAL A 239 1.79 -6.94 -4.92
N TRP A 240 1.10 -6.00 -4.28
CA TRP A 240 0.70 -6.13 -2.88
C TRP A 240 -0.76 -6.60 -2.80
N ASN A 241 -0.95 -7.72 -2.10
CA ASN A 241 -2.22 -8.38 -1.86
C ASN A 241 -2.84 -7.88 -0.55
N PRO A 242 -3.98 -7.18 -0.58
CA PRO A 242 -4.62 -6.66 0.63
C PRO A 242 -5.09 -7.74 1.60
N SER A 243 -5.34 -8.96 1.11
CA SER A 243 -5.68 -10.13 1.94
C SER A 243 -4.47 -10.79 2.62
N GLY A 244 -3.25 -10.39 2.28
CA GLY A 244 -2.03 -10.95 2.86
C GLY A 244 -1.76 -10.42 4.27
N THR A 245 -0.60 -10.78 4.82
CA THR A 245 -0.14 -10.27 6.12
C THR A 245 1.35 -9.95 6.05
N GLY A 246 1.71 -8.71 6.41
CA GLY A 246 3.10 -8.25 6.41
C GLY A 246 3.79 -8.45 5.05
N ASP A 247 5.02 -8.94 5.08
CA ASP A 247 5.82 -9.15 3.86
C ASP A 247 5.25 -10.22 2.92
N ASN A 248 4.47 -11.18 3.45
CA ASN A 248 3.80 -12.20 2.64
C ASN A 248 2.65 -11.64 1.80
N SER A 249 2.30 -10.36 1.97
CA SER A 249 1.37 -9.67 1.08
C SER A 249 1.98 -9.40 -0.29
N TYR A 250 3.30 -9.41 -0.45
CA TYR A 250 3.95 -9.15 -1.73
C TYR A 250 4.11 -10.43 -2.56
N ILE A 251 3.65 -10.38 -3.81
CA ILE A 251 3.67 -11.53 -4.73
C ILE A 251 4.28 -11.07 -6.05
N SER A 252 5.25 -11.81 -6.59
CA SER A 252 5.83 -11.53 -7.91
C SER A 252 5.02 -12.26 -8.99
N ILE A 253 4.51 -11.51 -9.98
CA ILE A 253 3.64 -12.02 -11.06
C ILE A 253 4.25 -11.65 -12.42
N PRO A 254 4.44 -12.58 -13.36
CA PRO A 254 4.89 -12.25 -14.71
C PRO A 254 3.99 -11.21 -15.39
N ILE A 255 4.58 -10.23 -16.07
CA ILE A 255 3.83 -9.11 -16.69
C ILE A 255 2.69 -9.59 -17.59
N GLY A 256 2.92 -10.63 -18.40
CA GLY A 256 1.91 -11.20 -19.30
C GLY A 256 0.78 -11.91 -18.56
N THR A 257 1.10 -12.59 -17.46
CA THR A 257 0.12 -13.21 -16.56
C THR A 257 -0.72 -12.15 -15.87
N LEU A 258 -0.09 -11.07 -15.39
CA LEU A 258 -0.80 -9.95 -14.76
C LEU A 258 -1.77 -9.28 -15.74
N LYS A 259 -1.34 -9.06 -16.99
CA LYS A 259 -2.17 -8.48 -18.05
C LYS A 259 -3.45 -9.29 -18.26
N THR A 260 -3.32 -10.60 -18.46
CA THR A 260 -4.45 -11.49 -18.75
C THR A 260 -5.34 -11.74 -17.52
N SER A 261 -4.78 -11.59 -16.32
CA SER A 261 -5.50 -11.69 -15.05
C SER A 261 -6.23 -10.41 -14.64
N SER A 262 -5.95 -9.29 -15.30
CA SER A 262 -6.50 -7.97 -14.95
C SER A 262 -7.75 -7.65 -15.78
N LYS A 263 -8.73 -7.01 -15.14
CA LYS A 263 -9.91 -6.45 -15.81
C LYS A 263 -9.74 -4.96 -16.09
N TYR A 264 -9.23 -4.24 -15.09
CA TYR A 264 -9.01 -2.79 -15.15
C TYR A 264 -7.72 -2.43 -14.44
N LEU A 265 -7.11 -1.33 -14.88
CA LEU A 265 -6.01 -0.66 -14.21
C LEU A 265 -6.48 0.73 -13.78
N TYR A 266 -6.07 1.17 -12.58
CA TYR A 266 -6.40 2.47 -12.02
C TYR A 266 -5.12 3.20 -11.67
N HIS A 267 -5.05 4.48 -11.99
CA HIS A 267 -3.88 5.28 -11.68
C HIS A 267 -4.27 6.74 -11.53
N LEU A 268 -3.43 7.52 -10.87
CA LEU A 268 -3.49 8.98 -10.99
C LEU A 268 -2.98 9.39 -12.37
N ASP A 269 -3.56 10.42 -12.98
CA ASP A 269 -3.18 10.85 -14.33
C ASP A 269 -1.64 11.00 -14.45
N TRP A 270 -1.03 10.14 -15.29
CA TRP A 270 0.42 9.88 -15.32
C TRP A 270 1.26 11.14 -15.61
N ALA A 271 0.66 12.19 -16.16
CA ALA A 271 1.35 13.45 -16.43
C ALA A 271 1.56 14.32 -15.19
N HIS A 272 0.79 14.12 -14.11
CA HIS A 272 0.64 15.12 -13.05
C HIS A 272 1.26 14.74 -11.69
N PHE A 273 1.58 13.47 -11.44
CA PHE A 273 1.85 13.03 -10.07
C PHE A 273 3.21 13.48 -9.48
N PHE A 274 4.23 13.80 -10.28
CA PHE A 274 5.56 14.16 -9.76
C PHE A 274 6.15 15.50 -10.22
N TYR A 275 5.41 16.32 -10.97
CA TYR A 275 5.98 17.60 -11.42
C TYR A 275 5.92 18.74 -10.39
N ASP A 276 5.22 18.58 -9.26
CA ASP A 276 5.05 19.66 -8.26
C ASP A 276 5.67 19.38 -6.88
N VAL A 277 6.65 18.47 -6.78
CA VAL A 277 7.55 18.42 -5.61
C VAL A 277 8.90 19.04 -5.95
N SER A 278 8.89 20.31 -6.38
CA SER A 278 10.07 21.15 -6.32
C SER A 278 9.70 22.62 -6.17
N ARG A 279 9.70 23.11 -4.91
CA ARG A 279 10.34 24.36 -4.48
C ARG A 279 10.25 24.57 -2.98
#